data_AF-N1ZY81-F1
#
_entry.id   AF-N1ZY81-F1
#
_cell.length_a   1.000
_cell.length_b   1.000
_cell.length_c   1.000
_cell.angle_alpha   90.00
_cell.angle_beta   90.00
_cell.angle_gamma   90.00
#
_symmetry.space_group_name_H-M   'P 1'
#
loop_
_entity.id
_entity.type
_entity.pdbx_description
1 polymer ?
#
loop_
_entity_poly.entity_id
_entity_poly.type
_entity_poly.pdbx_seq_one_letter_code
_entity_poly.pdbx_strand_id
1 'polypeptide(L)' 'LYVLLLYMPEHKDDPNAVKTLLPWSDFIKERCTGLIDVEAITPENKPQLPI' A
#
# COMPACT_ATOMS: atom_id res chain seq x y z
N LEU A 1 -2.29 -0.84 -4.30
CA LEU A 1 -3.42 -0.51 -3.41
C LEU A 1 -3.37 -1.33 -2.13
N TYR A 2 -3.33 -2.66 -2.21
CA TYR A 2 -3.22 -3.55 -1.05
C TYR A 2 -2.15 -3.13 -0.02
N VAL A 3 -0.91 -2.85 -0.47
CA VAL A 3 0.18 -2.37 0.40
C VAL A 3 -0.19 -1.10 1.17
N LEU A 4 -0.79 -0.10 0.51
CA LEU A 4 -1.18 1.14 1.17
C LEU A 4 -2.24 0.88 2.25
N LEU A 5 -3.20 0.01 1.98
CA LEU A 5 -4.24 -0.36 2.93
C LEU A 5 -3.70 -1.17 4.13
N LEU A 6 -2.57 -1.86 4.00
CA LEU A 6 -1.89 -2.50 5.14
C LEU A 6 -1.29 -1.47 6.11
N TYR A 7 -0.89 -0.29 5.61
CA TYR A 7 -0.36 0.79 6.43
C TYR A 7 -1.43 1.80 6.86
N MET A 8 -2.56 1.87 6.15
CA MET A 8 -3.69 2.77 6.42
C MET A 8 -5.03 2.00 6.40
N PRO A 9 -5.25 1.06 7.34
CA PRO A 9 -6.44 0.21 7.35
C PRO A 9 -7.76 1.00 7.52
N GLU A 10 -7.72 2.16 8.17
CA GLU A 10 -8.84 3.08 8.37
C GLU A 10 -9.46 3.58 7.05
N HIS A 11 -8.71 3.51 5.96
CA HIS A 11 -9.16 3.96 4.65
C HIS A 11 -9.85 2.87 3.83
N LYS A 12 -9.87 1.61 4.27
CA LYS A 12 -10.43 0.52 3.47
C LYS A 12 -11.94 0.67 3.26
N ASP A 13 -12.65 1.18 4.26
CA ASP A 13 -14.11 1.26 4.27
C ASP A 13 -14.64 2.62 3.78
N ASP A 14 -13.75 3.58 3.50
CA ASP A 14 -14.08 4.88 2.90
C ASP A 14 -13.81 4.89 1.38
N PRO A 15 -14.86 4.90 0.53
CA PRO A 15 -14.71 4.93 -0.93
C PRO A 15 -13.94 6.15 -1.45
N ASN A 16 -14.03 7.29 -0.77
CA ASN A 16 -13.32 8.51 -1.18
C ASN A 16 -11.83 8.41 -0.86
N ALA A 17 -11.48 7.84 0.29
CA ALA A 17 -10.11 7.53 0.63
C ALA A 17 -9.50 6.50 -0.34
N VAL A 18 -10.22 5.42 -0.67
CA VAL A 18 -9.77 4.42 -1.66
C VAL A 18 -9.51 5.05 -3.03
N LYS A 19 -10.40 5.93 -3.51
CA LYS A 19 -10.20 6.67 -4.78
C LYS A 19 -8.95 7.55 -4.74
N THR A 20 -8.65 8.14 -3.59
CA THR A 20 -7.46 8.99 -3.39
C THR A 20 -6.18 8.16 -3.34
N LEU A 21 -6.24 6.95 -2.79
CA LEU A 21 -5.10 6.04 -2.68
C LEU A 21 -4.79 5.28 -3.98
N LEU A 22 -5.75 5.16 -4.89
CA LEU A 22 -5.60 4.47 -6.18
C LEU A 22 -4.44 5.03 -7.04
N PRO A 23 -4.35 6.35 -7.29
CA PRO A 23 -3.22 6.93 -8.01
C PRO A 23 -1.86 6.67 -7.35
N TRP A 24 -1.79 6.74 -6.01
CA TRP A 24 -0.57 6.43 -5.24
C TRP A 24 -0.18 4.96 -5.35
N SER A 25 -1.19 4.10 -5.35
CA SER A 25 -1.05 2.66 -5.55
C SER A 25 -0.36 2.35 -6.87
N ASP A 26 -0.77 3.03 -7.94
CA ASP A 26 -0.24 2.82 -9.28
C ASP A 26 1.14 3.47 -9.43
N PHE A 27 1.34 4.66 -8.85
CA PHE A 27 2.64 5.31 -8.77
C PHE A 27 3.69 4.43 -8.09
N ILE A 28 3.39 3.84 -6.93
CA ILE A 28 4.30 2.95 -6.21
C ILE A 28 4.58 1.69 -7.03
N LYS A 29 3.55 1.11 -7.66
CA LYS A 29 3.74 -0.05 -8.54
C LYS A 29 4.66 0.27 -9.70
N GLU A 30 4.52 1.42 -10.34
CA GLU A 30 5.35 1.82 -11.50
C GLU A 30 6.79 2.15 -11.11
N ARG A 31 6.98 2.80 -9.95
CA ARG A 31 8.30 3.33 -9.54
C ARG A 31 9.08 2.38 -8.63
N CYS A 32 8.42 1.44 -7.98
CA CYS A 32 9.01 0.52 -7.01
C CYS A 32 8.90 -0.95 -7.43
N THR A 33 8.44 -1.25 -8.66
CA THR A 33 8.47 -2.60 -9.22
C THR A 33 9.92 -3.10 -9.24
N GLY A 34 10.22 -4.13 -8.45
CA GLY A 34 11.54 -4.73 -8.28
C GLY A 34 12.33 -4.29 -7.05
N LEU A 35 11.90 -3.25 -6.32
CA LEU A 35 12.53 -2.81 -5.06
C LEU A 35 11.86 -3.41 -3.82
N ILE A 36 10.57 -3.69 -3.92
CA ILE A 36 9.76 -4.28 -2.87
C ILE A 36 9.02 -5.46 -3.48
N ASP A 37 9.21 -6.64 -2.90
CA ASP A 37 8.39 -7.80 -3.20
C ASP A 37 7.01 -7.58 -2.59
N VAL A 38 6.14 -6.97 -3.39
CA VAL A 38 4.77 -6.61 -3.00
C VAL A 38 3.95 -7.86 -2.63
N GLU A 39 4.33 -9.04 -3.12
CA GLU A 39 3.67 -10.32 -2.83
C GLU A 39 4.09 -10.89 -1.48
N ALA A 40 5.29 -10.58 -1.00
CA ALA A 40 5.80 -11.02 0.31
C ALA A 40 5.27 -10.19 1.50
N ILE A 41 4.66 -9.04 1.24
CA ILE A 41 4.13 -8.16 2.30
C ILE A 41 2.73 -8.62 2.70
N THR A 42 2.63 -9.28 3.85
CA THR A 42 1.36 -9.65 4.50
C THR A 42 1.13 -8.77 5.75
N PRO A 43 -0.10 -8.72 6.30
CA PRO A 43 -0.38 -7.99 7.54
C PRO A 43 0.54 -8.40 8.70
N GLU A 44 0.90 -9.68 8.77
CA GLU A 44 1.71 -10.27 9.83
C GLU A 44 3.21 -10.01 9.65
N ASN A 45 3.66 -9.83 8.40
CA ASN A 45 5.08 -9.73 8.05
C ASN A 45 5.44 -8.35 7.47
N LYS A 46 4.69 -7.30 7.84
CA LYS A 46 4.92 -5.95 7.32
C LYS A 46 6.23 -5.38 7.90
N PRO A 47 7.18 -4.93 7.06
CA PRO A 47 8.37 -4.25 7.56
C PRO A 47 7.98 -2.91 8.21
N GLN A 48 8.72 -2.50 9.25
CA GLN A 48 8.50 -1.20 9.86
C GLN A 48 8.93 -0.10 8.90
N LEU A 49 8.07 0.90 8.70
CA LEU A 49 8.43 2.08 7.94
C LEU A 49 9.46 2.90 8.74
N PRO A 50 10.46 3.49 8.09
CA PRO A 50 11.35 4.44 8.74
C PRO A 50 10.57 5.59 9.38
N ILE A 51 11.03 6.07 10.55
CA ILE A 51 10.49 7.23 11.28
C ILE A 51 11.00 8.52 10.63
#